data_AF-A0A8J4PX16-F1
#
_entry.id   AF-A0A8J4PX16-F1
#
_cell.length_a   1.000
_cell.length_b   1.000
_cell.length_c   1.000
_cell.angle_alpha   90.00
_cell.angle_beta   90.00
_cell.angle_gamma   90.00
#
_symmetry.space_group_name_H-M   'P 1'
#
loop_
_entity.id
_entity.type
_entity.pdbx_description
1 polymer ?
#
loop_
_entity_poly.entity_id
_entity_poly.type
_entity_poly.pdbx_seq_one_letter_code
_entity_poly.pdbx_strand_id
1 'polypeptide(L)'
;MTESFYLIWRNQYIQRLIRNLVCEDYVINVNNKYLIKNHQYLSLFTNKDKLDYNITIRFMGYAVDYFDIDKRNRYLINNVDISVDSDVDNIDLNEIHDGVHKLSLIMGYGTKVTGKLPSSITYLRLYKNTFDHQPPYAQQILSNLPANLQELELGIQRYSISSPCIMPESLTDISYNTPLYYQNLKWFVVPPNKVYESCMLYVDSMESFEWLIVNKWICFIEIDANLLNMLMFQHQLPSHVTNIVVSDGIVQDTSFFPQTLESLYCCYGTLISHLAHLKYLVLVGVHELKLKKGVLPASLKDLCLDYNHPLEVDVLPPHLTILNLLSYNQPLGPNVLPPDLTTLWLPSYNQPLCSNILPSSVTDLDLTSFNQPLGAYVLPQKLKRLRLSEFSQPVLPSHSLPVSLTSLTIKGFNGSFDQCQPLDNLKELQIDSLVPSLATLLVNVEKICLRANRKVSDPSSIACLYNTSIRSLLIDFYDRTTIYPNTFPPTLKYLTLVNAVLDSDDVIPSGCVNLTKAL
;
A
#
# COMPACT_ATOMS: atom_id res chain seq x y z
N MET A 1 22.61 4.26 -18.50
CA MET A 1 21.49 3.54 -19.13
C MET A 1 21.54 2.11 -18.63
N THR A 2 20.75 1.78 -17.62
CA THR A 2 20.59 0.43 -17.09
C THR A 2 19.36 -0.16 -17.77
N GLU A 3 19.56 -0.92 -18.84
CA GLU A 3 18.46 -1.62 -19.53
C GLU A 3 17.96 -2.77 -18.64
N SER A 4 16.75 -2.64 -18.10
CA SER A 4 16.05 -3.74 -17.43
C SER A 4 15.35 -4.59 -18.49
N PHE A 5 15.72 -5.87 -18.59
CA PHE A 5 15.04 -6.79 -19.51
C PHE A 5 13.85 -7.44 -18.81
N TYR A 6 12.64 -7.20 -19.31
CA TYR A 6 11.42 -7.88 -18.87
C TYR A 6 11.13 -9.07 -19.79
N LEU A 7 11.24 -10.29 -19.28
CA LEU A 7 10.71 -11.49 -19.95
C LEU A 7 9.33 -11.80 -19.37
N ILE A 8 8.27 -11.43 -20.11
CA ILE A 8 6.88 -11.73 -19.74
C ILE A 8 6.37 -12.87 -20.63
N TRP A 9 6.05 -14.03 -20.03
CA TRP A 9 5.35 -15.11 -20.71
C TRP A 9 3.84 -15.03 -20.41
N ARG A 10 3.02 -14.76 -21.42
CA ARG A 10 1.55 -14.89 -21.37
C ARG A 10 1.00 -15.25 -22.75
N ASN A 11 0.59 -16.51 -22.99
CA ASN A 11 -0.63 -16.77 -23.78
C ASN A 11 -1.05 -18.26 -23.86
N GLN A 12 -2.37 -18.52 -23.72
CA GLN A 12 -3.02 -19.79 -24.07
C GLN A 12 -3.61 -19.80 -25.51
N TYR A 13 -3.58 -18.69 -26.26
CA TYR A 13 -4.11 -18.63 -27.64
C TYR A 13 -3.14 -19.06 -28.74
N ILE A 14 -1.84 -19.24 -28.45
CA ILE A 14 -0.83 -19.63 -29.46
C ILE A 14 -0.73 -21.16 -29.64
N GLN A 15 -1.33 -21.97 -28.76
CA GLN A 15 -1.32 -23.44 -28.90
C GLN A 15 -2.12 -23.94 -30.11
N ARG A 16 -3.04 -23.13 -30.65
CA ARG A 16 -3.88 -23.52 -31.78
C ARG A 16 -3.35 -23.08 -33.15
N LEU A 17 -2.45 -22.09 -33.19
CA LEU A 17 -1.82 -21.62 -34.42
C LEU A 17 -0.51 -22.35 -34.76
N ILE A 18 0.13 -22.98 -33.76
CA ILE A 18 1.39 -23.72 -33.92
C ILE A 18 1.16 -25.23 -33.74
N ARG A 19 0.16 -25.77 -34.43
CA ARG A 19 -0.04 -27.23 -34.56
C ARG A 19 0.46 -27.80 -35.89
N ASN A 20 0.96 -26.94 -36.79
CA ASN A 20 1.38 -27.33 -38.14
C ASN A 20 2.89 -27.15 -38.41
N LEU A 21 3.71 -26.95 -37.38
CA LEU A 21 5.18 -27.01 -37.52
C LEU A 21 5.70 -28.09 -36.56
N VAL A 22 6.14 -29.18 -37.16
CA VAL A 22 6.65 -30.40 -36.51
C VAL A 22 8.17 -30.25 -36.30
N CYS A 23 8.62 -30.69 -35.11
CA CYS A 23 10.00 -30.96 -34.63
C CYS A 23 10.84 -29.85 -33.95
N GLU A 24 10.95 -30.04 -32.62
CA GLU A 24 12.12 -30.04 -31.70
C GLU A 24 12.96 -28.77 -31.44
N ASP A 25 13.07 -28.44 -30.15
CA ASP A 25 13.90 -27.44 -29.45
C ASP A 25 13.70 -25.93 -29.75
N TYR A 26 13.22 -25.19 -28.73
CA TYR A 26 13.13 -23.72 -28.79
C TYR A 26 14.40 -23.07 -28.21
N VAL A 27 15.14 -22.37 -29.06
CA VAL A 27 16.20 -21.44 -28.68
C VAL A 27 15.70 -20.02 -28.94
N ILE A 28 15.47 -19.22 -27.90
CA ILE A 28 15.11 -17.80 -28.06
C ILE A 28 16.37 -16.96 -27.84
N ASN A 29 16.83 -16.30 -28.91
CA ASN A 29 17.92 -15.33 -28.87
C ASN A 29 17.37 -13.94 -28.55
N VAL A 30 17.76 -13.39 -27.41
CA VAL A 30 17.55 -11.97 -27.09
C VAL A 30 18.90 -11.37 -26.74
N ASN A 31 19.43 -10.50 -27.61
CA ASN A 31 20.69 -9.78 -27.43
C ASN A 31 21.87 -10.65 -26.92
N ASN A 32 22.22 -11.71 -27.66
CA ASN A 32 23.31 -12.66 -27.36
C ASN A 32 23.10 -13.56 -26.11
N LYS A 33 21.87 -13.64 -25.60
CA LYS A 33 21.47 -14.53 -24.49
C LYS A 33 20.60 -15.65 -25.00
N TYR A 34 20.78 -16.85 -24.46
CA TYR A 34 20.01 -18.04 -24.83
C TYR A 34 19.16 -18.48 -23.64
N LEU A 35 17.84 -18.49 -23.82
CA LEU A 35 16.91 -19.16 -22.93
C LEU A 35 16.48 -20.47 -23.57
N ILE A 36 16.77 -21.57 -22.89
CA ILE A 36 16.32 -22.90 -23.28
C ILE A 36 15.24 -23.30 -22.29
N LYS A 37 14.03 -23.53 -22.79
CA LYS A 37 12.94 -24.14 -22.03
C LYS A 37 12.76 -25.55 -22.55
N ASN A 38 13.13 -26.54 -21.73
CA ASN A 38 12.66 -27.90 -21.93
C ASN A 38 11.43 -28.13 -21.04
N HIS A 39 10.60 -29.12 -21.34
CA HIS A 39 9.28 -29.35 -20.73
C HIS A 39 9.26 -29.49 -19.19
N GLN A 40 10.42 -29.47 -18.50
CA GLN A 40 10.56 -29.58 -17.05
C GLN A 40 11.61 -28.65 -16.40
N TYR A 41 12.39 -27.87 -17.16
CA TYR A 41 13.55 -27.12 -16.63
C TYR A 41 13.72 -25.75 -17.31
N LEU A 42 14.11 -24.73 -16.54
CA LEU A 42 14.56 -23.42 -17.04
C LEU A 42 16.03 -23.21 -16.69
N SER A 43 16.88 -22.94 -17.69
CA SER A 43 18.30 -22.60 -17.50
C SER A 43 18.64 -21.30 -18.22
N LEU A 44 19.33 -20.39 -17.54
CA LEU A 44 19.75 -19.10 -18.08
C LEU A 44 21.23 -19.13 -18.49
N PHE A 45 21.54 -18.89 -19.77
CA PHE A 45 22.92 -18.84 -20.27
C PHE A 45 23.30 -17.42 -20.72
N THR A 46 24.43 -16.89 -20.22
CA THR A 46 25.00 -15.59 -20.63
C THR A 46 26.34 -15.77 -21.33
N ASN A 47 26.59 -15.05 -22.42
CA ASN A 47 27.88 -15.06 -23.11
C ASN A 47 28.89 -14.07 -22.48
N LYS A 48 30.18 -14.33 -22.74
CA LYS A 48 31.46 -13.94 -22.08
C LYS A 48 31.73 -12.50 -21.55
N ASP A 49 30.78 -11.57 -21.52
CA ASP A 49 31.05 -10.20 -21.07
C ASP A 49 30.58 -9.96 -19.61
N LYS A 50 31.35 -9.16 -18.85
CA LYS A 50 30.96 -8.69 -17.50
C LYS A 50 29.66 -7.89 -17.62
N LEU A 51 28.60 -8.32 -16.94
CA LEU A 51 27.26 -7.74 -17.05
C LEU A 51 26.75 -7.26 -15.68
N ASP A 52 26.91 -5.97 -15.37
CA ASP A 52 26.27 -5.32 -14.21
C ASP A 52 24.78 -5.02 -14.51
N TYR A 53 23.90 -6.03 -14.47
CA TYR A 53 22.46 -5.85 -14.76
C TYR A 53 21.56 -6.40 -13.64
N ASN A 54 20.39 -5.77 -13.47
CA ASN A 54 19.28 -6.30 -12.69
C ASN A 54 18.51 -7.29 -13.57
N ILE A 55 18.45 -8.55 -13.17
CA ILE A 55 17.64 -9.57 -13.84
C ILE A 55 16.37 -9.76 -13.05
N THR A 56 15.21 -9.42 -13.61
CA THR A 56 13.90 -9.75 -13.02
C THR A 56 13.31 -10.95 -13.76
N ILE A 57 13.23 -12.09 -13.08
CA ILE A 57 12.60 -13.31 -13.59
C ILE A 57 11.20 -13.40 -12.99
N ARG A 58 10.16 -13.31 -13.82
CA ARG A 58 8.76 -13.45 -13.37
C ARG A 58 8.11 -14.70 -13.95
N PHE A 59 7.71 -15.63 -13.09
CA PHE A 59 6.94 -16.82 -13.48
C PHE A 59 5.45 -16.52 -13.35
N MET A 60 4.69 -16.58 -14.46
CA MET A 60 3.23 -16.50 -14.44
C MET A 60 2.63 -17.76 -15.09
N GLY A 61 1.99 -18.63 -14.29
CA GLY A 61 1.33 -19.87 -14.76
C GLY A 61 1.92 -21.17 -14.19
N TYR A 62 1.26 -22.31 -14.48
CA TYR A 62 1.45 -23.64 -13.86
C TYR A 62 2.91 -24.10 -13.66
N ALA A 63 3.07 -24.91 -12.60
CA ALA A 63 4.25 -25.56 -12.01
C ALA A 63 5.53 -25.61 -12.87
N VAL A 64 6.62 -25.11 -12.28
CA VAL A 64 7.99 -25.39 -12.70
C VAL A 64 8.55 -26.39 -11.69
N ASP A 65 8.88 -27.60 -12.14
CA ASP A 65 9.36 -28.68 -11.26
C ASP A 65 10.76 -28.39 -10.67
N TYR A 66 11.60 -27.63 -11.40
CA TYR A 66 12.97 -27.33 -11.03
C TYR A 66 13.49 -26.01 -11.62
N PHE A 67 14.21 -25.21 -10.82
CA PHE A 67 14.85 -23.96 -11.24
C PHE A 67 16.36 -24.03 -10.96
N ASP A 68 17.18 -23.84 -12.01
CA ASP A 68 18.65 -23.88 -11.96
C ASP A 68 19.25 -22.58 -12.51
N ILE A 69 20.09 -21.90 -11.71
CA ILE A 69 21.01 -20.87 -12.20
C ILE A 69 22.39 -21.52 -12.33
N ASP A 70 22.68 -22.04 -13.53
CA ASP A 70 23.84 -22.90 -13.81
C ASP A 70 25.16 -22.44 -13.15
N LYS A 71 25.70 -23.29 -12.27
CA LYS A 71 27.00 -23.12 -11.58
C LYS A 71 28.23 -23.08 -12.50
N ARG A 72 28.08 -23.37 -13.80
CA ARG A 72 29.23 -23.45 -14.73
C ARG A 72 29.63 -22.12 -15.36
N ASN A 73 28.81 -21.06 -15.26
CA ASN A 73 29.12 -19.75 -15.86
C ASN A 73 29.62 -18.73 -14.81
N ARG A 74 30.94 -18.50 -14.81
CA ARG A 74 31.68 -17.66 -13.84
C ARG A 74 31.68 -16.16 -14.15
N TYR A 75 30.53 -15.49 -14.27
CA TYR A 75 30.53 -14.01 -14.38
C TYR A 75 29.42 -13.32 -13.56
N LEU A 76 29.79 -12.18 -12.97
CA LEU A 76 29.07 -11.42 -11.93
C LEU A 76 27.65 -11.02 -12.37
N ILE A 77 26.63 -11.59 -11.72
CA ILE A 77 25.25 -11.11 -11.77
C ILE A 77 24.98 -10.43 -10.43
N ASN A 78 25.14 -9.10 -10.35
CA ASN A 78 25.09 -8.40 -9.06
C ASN A 78 23.69 -8.37 -8.43
N ASN A 79 22.62 -8.31 -9.23
CA ASN A 79 21.25 -8.12 -8.75
C ASN A 79 20.26 -9.08 -9.47
N VAL A 80 19.56 -9.92 -8.71
CA VAL A 80 18.56 -10.86 -9.26
C VAL A 80 17.25 -10.77 -8.50
N ASP A 81 16.21 -10.24 -9.14
CA ASP A 81 14.84 -10.31 -8.64
C ASP A 81 14.16 -11.58 -9.15
N ILE A 82 13.84 -12.52 -8.27
CA ILE A 82 13.13 -13.76 -8.62
C ILE A 82 11.67 -13.68 -8.14
N SER A 83 10.82 -13.15 -9.00
CA SER A 83 9.38 -13.05 -8.75
C SER A 83 8.68 -14.35 -9.18
N VAL A 84 8.50 -15.31 -8.28
CA VAL A 84 7.71 -16.51 -8.58
C VAL A 84 6.24 -16.25 -8.27
N ASP A 85 5.44 -15.98 -9.29
CA ASP A 85 4.01 -15.62 -9.14
C ASP A 85 3.09 -16.86 -9.21
N SER A 86 3.65 -18.07 -9.22
CA SER A 86 2.90 -19.33 -9.35
C SER A 86 3.35 -20.41 -8.36
N ASP A 87 2.51 -21.45 -8.22
CA ASP A 87 2.78 -22.65 -7.42
C ASP A 87 4.00 -23.41 -7.99
N VAL A 88 5.20 -22.99 -7.61
CA VAL A 88 6.43 -23.77 -7.80
C VAL A 88 6.52 -24.76 -6.65
N ASP A 89 6.71 -26.04 -6.99
CA ASP A 89 6.70 -27.13 -6.01
C ASP A 89 7.97 -27.16 -5.14
N ASN A 90 9.15 -26.81 -5.70
CA ASN A 90 10.42 -26.78 -4.97
C ASN A 90 11.37 -25.64 -5.43
N ILE A 91 11.98 -24.92 -4.48
CA ILE A 91 13.08 -23.97 -4.70
C ILE A 91 14.32 -24.47 -3.95
N ASP A 92 15.40 -24.82 -4.65
CA ASP A 92 16.70 -25.11 -4.02
C ASP A 92 17.60 -23.85 -4.04
N LEU A 93 17.82 -23.27 -2.86
CA LEU A 93 18.65 -22.08 -2.68
C LEU A 93 20.13 -22.34 -2.99
N ASN A 94 20.59 -23.60 -2.95
CA ASN A 94 21.97 -23.94 -3.31
C ASN A 94 22.27 -23.72 -4.79
N GLU A 95 21.24 -23.55 -5.63
CA GLU A 95 21.40 -23.22 -7.05
C GLU A 95 21.52 -21.71 -7.28
N ILE A 96 21.36 -20.88 -6.26
CA ILE A 96 21.63 -19.44 -6.38
C ILE A 96 23.15 -19.24 -6.36
N HIS A 97 23.66 -18.63 -7.42
CA HIS A 97 25.09 -18.35 -7.55
C HIS A 97 25.58 -17.32 -6.51
N ASP A 98 26.81 -17.47 -6.01
CA ASP A 98 27.46 -16.56 -5.05
C ASP A 98 27.64 -15.10 -5.55
N GLY A 99 27.30 -14.81 -6.80
CA GLY A 99 27.36 -13.44 -7.36
C GLY A 99 26.15 -12.58 -7.01
N VAL A 100 25.06 -13.18 -6.53
CA VAL A 100 23.78 -12.50 -6.29
C VAL A 100 23.83 -11.75 -4.96
N HIS A 101 23.59 -10.43 -4.98
CA HIS A 101 23.56 -9.59 -3.77
C HIS A 101 22.16 -9.18 -3.32
N LYS A 102 21.18 -9.14 -4.24
CA LYS A 102 19.77 -8.85 -3.93
C LYS A 102 18.91 -9.99 -4.42
N LEU A 103 17.99 -10.47 -3.58
CA LEU A 103 17.06 -11.54 -3.88
C LEU A 103 15.65 -11.19 -3.40
N SER A 104 14.71 -11.13 -4.33
CA SER A 104 13.27 -11.15 -4.02
C SER A 104 12.73 -12.55 -4.29
N LEU A 105 11.91 -13.10 -3.40
CA LEU A 105 11.19 -14.37 -3.51
C LEU A 105 9.71 -14.13 -3.23
N ILE A 106 8.84 -14.52 -4.14
CA ILE A 106 7.40 -14.59 -3.92
C ILE A 106 7.04 -16.07 -3.88
N MET A 107 6.37 -16.57 -2.85
CA MET A 107 6.14 -18.00 -2.63
C MET A 107 4.65 -18.33 -2.74
N GLY A 108 4.32 -19.40 -3.47
CA GLY A 108 2.97 -19.92 -3.64
C GLY A 108 2.56 -20.87 -2.51
N TYR A 109 1.40 -21.52 -2.64
CA TYR A 109 0.95 -22.53 -1.67
C TYR A 109 1.71 -23.85 -1.91
N GLY A 110 2.34 -24.39 -0.86
CA GLY A 110 3.04 -25.68 -0.95
C GLY A 110 4.48 -25.64 -1.48
N THR A 111 5.02 -24.46 -1.83
CA THR A 111 6.42 -24.30 -2.26
C THR A 111 7.38 -24.76 -1.18
N LYS A 112 8.11 -25.86 -1.42
CA LYS A 112 9.19 -26.30 -0.53
C LYS A 112 10.46 -25.53 -0.86
N VAL A 113 11.12 -25.00 0.17
CA VAL A 113 12.43 -24.37 0.01
C VAL A 113 13.48 -25.28 0.64
N THR A 114 14.55 -25.60 -0.09
CA THR A 114 15.68 -26.38 0.41
C THR A 114 16.98 -25.62 0.21
N GLY A 115 18.05 -26.04 0.89
CA GLY A 115 19.37 -25.42 0.76
C GLY A 115 19.58 -24.18 1.63
N LYS A 116 20.70 -23.49 1.39
CA LYS A 116 21.10 -22.29 2.15
C LYS A 116 21.23 -21.10 1.22
N LEU A 117 20.91 -19.90 1.74
CA LEU A 117 21.17 -18.67 1.02
C LEU A 117 22.68 -18.46 0.84
N PRO A 118 23.14 -18.02 -0.34
CA PRO A 118 24.52 -17.62 -0.55
C PRO A 118 24.96 -16.52 0.40
N SER A 119 26.22 -16.56 0.83
CA SER A 119 26.79 -15.57 1.76
C SER A 119 26.91 -14.16 1.17
N SER A 120 26.77 -14.02 -0.14
CA SER A 120 26.80 -12.77 -0.89
C SER A 120 25.51 -11.97 -0.83
N ILE A 121 24.40 -12.57 -0.41
CA ILE A 121 23.10 -11.91 -0.31
C ILE A 121 23.17 -10.82 0.78
N THR A 122 22.93 -9.58 0.36
CA THR A 122 22.88 -8.36 1.18
C THR A 122 21.46 -7.80 1.31
N TYR A 123 20.55 -8.17 0.40
CA TYR A 123 19.14 -7.79 0.44
C TYR A 123 18.27 -9.01 0.17
N LEU A 124 17.28 -9.26 1.02
CA LEU A 124 16.33 -10.36 0.88
C LEU A 124 14.90 -9.85 1.01
N ARG A 125 14.03 -10.18 0.06
CA ARG A 125 12.61 -9.89 0.10
C ARG A 125 11.83 -11.19 0.00
N LEU A 126 10.91 -11.48 0.93
CA LEU A 126 10.11 -12.70 0.99
C LEU A 126 8.61 -12.36 0.98
N TYR A 127 7.85 -12.79 -0.01
CA TYR A 127 6.40 -12.56 -0.14
C TYR A 127 5.63 -13.87 -0.29
N LYS A 128 4.31 -13.83 -0.06
CA LYS A 128 3.37 -14.90 -0.37
C LYS A 128 2.24 -14.40 -1.28
N ASN A 129 1.74 -15.25 -2.17
CA ASN A 129 0.65 -14.91 -3.10
C ASN A 129 -0.79 -15.12 -2.53
N THR A 130 -0.98 -15.78 -1.36
CA THR A 130 -2.34 -16.14 -0.87
C THR A 130 -2.55 -15.99 0.64
N PHE A 131 -3.77 -15.58 1.04
CA PHE A 131 -4.16 -15.11 2.39
C PHE A 131 -4.23 -16.16 3.51
N ASP A 132 -4.21 -17.46 3.19
CA ASP A 132 -4.52 -18.50 4.19
C ASP A 132 -3.31 -19.41 4.49
N HIS A 133 -2.97 -19.50 5.77
CA HIS A 133 -1.97 -20.35 6.43
C HIS A 133 -0.48 -19.95 6.35
N GLN A 134 0.22 -20.07 7.50
CA GLN A 134 1.67 -19.84 7.58
C GLN A 134 2.45 -20.82 6.70
N PRO A 135 3.48 -20.37 5.95
CA PRO A 135 4.37 -21.29 5.26
C PRO A 135 5.38 -21.89 6.26
N PRO A 136 5.44 -23.23 6.41
CA PRO A 136 6.48 -23.88 7.22
C PRO A 136 7.91 -23.58 6.74
N TYR A 137 8.07 -23.07 5.51
CA TYR A 137 9.35 -22.96 4.81
C TYR A 137 10.02 -21.60 4.92
N ALA A 138 9.28 -20.51 5.21
CA ALA A 138 9.89 -19.22 5.50
C ALA A 138 10.77 -19.30 6.76
N GLN A 139 10.36 -20.12 7.74
CA GLN A 139 11.14 -20.39 8.93
C GLN A 139 12.50 -21.03 8.62
N GLN A 140 12.59 -21.91 7.61
CA GLN A 140 13.86 -22.51 7.20
C GLN A 140 14.84 -21.49 6.62
N ILE A 141 14.33 -20.55 5.81
CA ILE A 141 15.12 -19.43 5.27
C ILE A 141 15.59 -18.52 6.41
N LEU A 142 14.65 -18.09 7.27
CA LEU A 142 14.93 -17.20 8.38
C LEU A 142 15.90 -17.83 9.40
N SER A 143 15.88 -19.14 9.58
CA SER A 143 16.81 -19.85 10.46
C SER A 143 18.26 -19.91 9.93
N ASN A 144 18.48 -19.58 8.66
CA ASN A 144 19.79 -19.64 8.00
C ASN A 144 20.05 -18.37 7.17
N LEU A 145 19.86 -17.19 7.76
CA LEU A 145 20.16 -15.93 7.09
C LEU A 145 21.68 -15.74 6.89
N PRO A 146 22.10 -15.17 5.76
CA PRO A 146 23.52 -14.93 5.49
C PRO A 146 24.08 -13.83 6.40
N ALA A 147 25.30 -14.02 6.87
CA ALA A 147 25.95 -13.12 7.84
C ALA A 147 26.14 -11.68 7.32
N ASN A 148 26.09 -11.45 6.01
CA ASN A 148 26.25 -10.15 5.35
C ASN A 148 24.92 -9.48 4.98
N LEU A 149 23.78 -10.05 5.36
CA LEU A 149 22.46 -9.50 5.04
C LEU A 149 22.27 -8.12 5.69
N GLN A 150 21.99 -7.10 4.89
CA GLN A 150 21.80 -5.71 5.33
C GLN A 150 20.32 -5.30 5.37
N GLU A 151 19.49 -5.83 4.48
CA GLU A 151 18.06 -5.46 4.35
C GLU A 151 17.18 -6.72 4.20
N LEU A 152 16.08 -6.79 4.96
CA LEU A 152 15.09 -7.89 4.91
C LEU A 152 13.65 -7.36 4.76
N GLU A 153 12.97 -7.62 3.65
CA GLU A 153 11.57 -7.27 3.47
C GLU A 153 10.67 -8.51 3.54
N LEU A 154 9.64 -8.46 4.39
CA LEU A 154 8.71 -9.55 4.62
C LEU A 154 7.30 -9.17 4.14
N GLY A 155 6.63 -10.12 3.48
CA GLY A 155 5.27 -9.99 2.99
C GLY A 155 4.23 -10.06 4.12
N ILE A 156 2.98 -9.86 3.75
CA ILE A 156 1.86 -9.53 4.65
C ILE A 156 1.29 -10.73 5.43
N GLN A 157 2.12 -11.56 6.08
CA GLN A 157 1.61 -12.64 6.94
C GLN A 157 2.42 -12.88 8.20
N ARG A 158 1.71 -13.35 9.24
CA ARG A 158 2.27 -13.81 10.52
C ARG A 158 3.37 -14.84 10.24
N TYR A 159 4.61 -14.53 10.59
CA TYR A 159 5.69 -15.51 10.66
C TYR A 159 5.79 -15.95 12.13
N SER A 160 5.36 -17.17 12.48
CA SER A 160 5.69 -17.74 13.80
C SER A 160 7.14 -18.19 13.75
N ILE A 161 8.01 -17.45 14.44
CA ILE A 161 9.38 -17.89 14.67
C ILE A 161 9.33 -18.76 15.93
N SER A 162 9.10 -20.07 15.78
CA SER A 162 9.00 -20.99 16.92
C SER A 162 10.35 -21.33 17.58
N SER A 163 11.45 -20.71 17.13
CA SER A 163 12.80 -20.88 17.69
C SER A 163 13.65 -19.65 17.37
N PRO A 164 14.52 -19.17 18.27
CA PRO A 164 15.22 -17.90 18.12
C PRO A 164 16.01 -17.83 16.80
N CYS A 165 15.52 -17.02 15.86
CA CYS A 165 16.29 -16.62 14.69
C CYS A 165 17.35 -15.61 15.14
N ILE A 166 18.61 -16.00 15.04
CA ILE A 166 19.72 -15.06 15.24
C ILE A 166 19.82 -14.20 13.98
N MET A 167 19.39 -12.94 14.09
CA MET A 167 19.53 -11.98 12.99
C MET A 167 21.02 -11.65 12.78
N PRO A 168 21.50 -11.57 11.53
CA PRO A 168 22.89 -11.22 11.21
C PRO A 168 23.28 -9.84 11.78
N GLU A 169 24.45 -9.70 12.40
CA GLU A 169 24.92 -8.40 12.96
C GLU A 169 25.04 -7.26 11.93
N SER A 170 25.08 -7.61 10.64
CA SER A 170 25.15 -6.70 9.50
C SER A 170 23.80 -6.16 9.05
N LEU A 171 22.69 -6.72 9.57
CA LEU A 171 21.35 -6.31 9.21
C LEU A 171 21.14 -4.86 9.69
N THR A 172 20.48 -4.05 8.90
CA THR A 172 20.26 -2.62 9.16
C THR A 172 18.81 -2.21 9.02
N ASP A 173 18.02 -2.97 8.25
CA ASP A 173 16.60 -2.68 8.01
C ASP A 173 15.78 -3.98 7.89
N ILE A 174 14.57 -3.96 8.45
CA ILE A 174 13.52 -4.96 8.18
C ILE A 174 12.24 -4.18 7.78
N SER A 175 11.47 -4.62 6.79
CA SER A 175 10.22 -3.94 6.44
C SER A 175 9.09 -4.93 6.19
N TYR A 176 7.85 -4.53 6.48
CA TYR A 176 6.65 -5.32 6.17
C TYR A 176 5.82 -4.62 5.10
N ASN A 177 5.36 -5.37 4.11
CA ASN A 177 4.27 -4.87 3.26
C ASN A 177 2.95 -5.03 4.02
N THR A 178 2.10 -4.01 4.03
CA THR A 178 0.88 -3.97 4.87
C THR A 178 -0.37 -3.73 4.01
N PRO A 179 -1.54 -4.31 4.35
CA PRO A 179 -2.79 -4.01 3.66
C PRO A 179 -3.20 -2.55 3.89
N LEU A 180 -4.01 -2.00 2.97
CA LEU A 180 -4.55 -0.63 3.02
C LEU A 180 -5.18 -0.23 4.36
N TYR A 181 -5.73 -1.17 5.14
CA TYR A 181 -6.31 -0.91 6.47
C TYR A 181 -5.28 -0.51 7.54
N TYR A 182 -4.02 -0.91 7.40
CA TYR A 182 -2.94 -0.69 8.37
C TYR A 182 -2.00 0.46 7.99
N GLN A 183 -2.21 1.12 6.84
CA GLN A 183 -1.35 2.19 6.31
C GLN A 183 -1.19 3.41 7.25
N ASN A 184 -2.03 3.50 8.28
CA ASN A 184 -2.09 4.64 9.19
C ASN A 184 -1.58 4.33 10.60
N LEU A 185 -1.28 3.07 10.91
CA LEU A 185 -0.47 2.77 12.08
C LEU A 185 0.93 3.29 11.77
N LYS A 186 1.33 4.37 12.43
CA LYS A 186 2.71 4.84 12.34
C LYS A 186 3.59 3.86 13.12
N TRP A 187 4.22 2.94 12.40
CA TRP A 187 5.30 2.08 12.89
C TRP A 187 6.43 3.01 13.37
N PHE A 188 6.63 3.12 14.68
CA PHE A 188 7.64 4.01 15.24
C PHE A 188 8.76 3.26 15.97
N VAL A 189 9.96 3.62 15.53
CA VAL A 189 11.30 3.25 15.98
C VAL A 189 11.70 4.06 17.22
N VAL A 190 12.36 3.44 18.20
CA VAL A 190 13.19 4.18 19.18
C VAL A 190 14.46 3.37 19.54
N PRO A 191 15.68 3.97 19.49
CA PRO A 191 16.97 3.28 19.72
C PRO A 191 17.45 3.39 21.19
N PRO A 192 18.56 2.73 21.61
CA PRO A 192 19.85 3.41 21.49
C PRO A 192 21.11 2.51 21.45
N ASN A 193 21.17 1.38 20.73
CA ASN A 193 22.42 0.85 20.13
C ASN A 193 22.18 -0.52 19.47
N LYS A 194 21.89 -0.48 18.16
CA LYS A 194 21.60 -1.61 17.23
C LYS A 194 20.40 -2.47 17.61
N VAL A 195 19.22 -1.99 17.21
CA VAL A 195 17.91 -2.63 17.31
C VAL A 195 17.27 -2.51 15.92
N TYR A 196 16.82 -3.62 15.34
CA TYR A 196 16.16 -3.64 14.03
C TYR A 196 14.82 -2.92 14.12
N GLU A 197 14.57 -1.99 13.21
CA GLU A 197 13.51 -0.96 13.22
C GLU A 197 12.06 -1.54 13.08
N SER A 198 11.89 -2.85 13.23
CA SER A 198 10.80 -3.61 12.59
C SER A 198 10.68 -5.05 13.12
N CYS A 199 11.17 -5.34 14.31
CA CYS A 199 10.87 -6.63 14.95
C CYS A 199 9.55 -6.54 15.72
N MET A 200 8.48 -7.12 15.16
CA MET A 200 7.25 -7.43 15.89
C MET A 200 7.32 -8.90 16.35
N LEU A 201 7.16 -9.16 17.65
CA LEU A 201 7.08 -10.52 18.16
C LEU A 201 5.63 -10.99 18.18
N TYR A 202 5.33 -12.10 17.50
CA TYR A 202 4.06 -12.80 17.66
C TYR A 202 4.12 -13.69 18.92
N VAL A 203 3.29 -13.38 19.92
CA VAL A 203 3.19 -14.10 21.19
C VAL A 203 2.01 -15.04 21.09
N ASP A 204 2.29 -16.35 21.01
CA ASP A 204 1.31 -17.42 20.80
C ASP A 204 1.34 -18.53 21.86
N SER A 205 2.32 -18.45 22.76
CA SER A 205 2.61 -19.48 23.75
C SER A 205 3.31 -18.86 24.98
N MET A 206 3.30 -19.59 26.10
CA MET A 206 4.02 -19.16 27.30
C MET A 206 5.54 -19.04 27.05
N GLU A 207 6.11 -19.90 26.21
CA GLU A 207 7.52 -19.84 25.83
C GLU A 207 7.86 -18.54 25.10
N SER A 208 7.04 -18.12 24.13
CA SER A 208 7.20 -16.84 23.44
C SER A 208 7.04 -15.63 24.38
N PHE A 209 6.19 -15.74 25.40
CA PHE A 209 6.01 -14.71 26.42
C PHE A 209 7.19 -14.62 27.40
N GLU A 210 7.73 -15.74 27.87
CA GLU A 210 8.97 -15.76 28.68
C GLU A 210 10.16 -15.19 27.89
N TRP A 211 10.22 -15.50 26.60
CA TRP A 211 11.25 -14.94 25.71
C TRP A 211 11.16 -13.41 25.61
N LEU A 212 9.95 -12.85 25.54
CA LEU A 212 9.70 -11.41 25.59
C LEU A 212 10.24 -10.77 26.89
N ILE A 213 10.02 -11.42 28.04
CA ILE A 213 10.48 -10.91 29.35
C ILE A 213 12.02 -10.76 29.38
N VAL A 214 12.73 -11.72 28.78
CA VAL A 214 14.20 -11.72 28.73
C VAL A 214 14.72 -10.69 27.71
N ASN A 215 14.05 -10.53 26.57
CA ASN A 215 14.50 -9.70 25.45
C ASN A 215 13.92 -8.28 25.49
N LYS A 216 14.43 -7.47 26.43
CA LYS A 216 13.96 -6.10 26.71
C LYS A 216 14.04 -5.08 25.56
N TRP A 217 14.64 -5.44 24.44
CA TRP A 217 14.73 -4.60 23.23
C TRP A 217 13.49 -4.72 22.34
N ILE A 218 12.61 -5.71 22.59
CA ILE A 218 11.38 -5.93 21.82
C ILE A 218 10.26 -5.10 22.41
N CYS A 219 9.92 -4.01 21.74
CA CYS A 219 8.90 -3.08 22.19
C CYS A 219 7.55 -3.22 21.45
N PHE A 220 7.49 -4.07 20.42
CA PHE A 220 6.29 -4.31 19.63
C PHE A 220 5.95 -5.80 19.60
N ILE A 221 4.74 -6.12 20.07
CA ILE A 221 4.18 -7.47 20.02
C ILE A 221 2.83 -7.52 19.30
N GLU A 222 2.54 -8.68 18.70
CA GLU A 222 1.18 -9.13 18.38
C GLU A 222 0.84 -10.30 19.31
N ILE A 223 -0.36 -10.34 19.88
CA ILE A 223 -0.79 -11.39 20.80
C ILE A 223 -2.26 -11.75 20.58
N ASP A 224 -2.58 -13.04 20.56
CA ASP A 224 -3.96 -13.53 20.50
C ASP A 224 -4.74 -13.15 21.77
N ALA A 225 -5.99 -12.70 21.63
CA ALA A 225 -6.79 -12.25 22.77
C ALA A 225 -7.04 -13.35 23.81
N ASN A 226 -7.17 -14.62 23.41
CA ASN A 226 -7.38 -15.73 24.36
C ASN A 226 -6.12 -15.98 25.17
N LEU A 227 -4.96 -15.97 24.52
CA LEU A 227 -3.68 -16.07 25.22
C LEU A 227 -3.48 -14.88 26.15
N LEU A 228 -3.76 -13.67 25.69
CA LEU A 228 -3.68 -12.46 26.50
C LEU A 228 -4.57 -12.57 27.75
N ASN A 229 -5.82 -12.99 27.59
CA ASN A 229 -6.75 -13.19 28.70
C ASN A 229 -6.31 -14.31 29.66
N MET A 230 -5.58 -15.32 29.17
CA MET A 230 -5.01 -16.35 30.04
C MET A 230 -3.82 -15.83 30.85
N LEU A 231 -2.92 -15.06 30.21
CA LEU A 231 -1.71 -14.51 30.84
C LEU A 231 -2.03 -13.43 31.88
N MET A 232 -3.12 -12.68 31.70
CA MET A 232 -3.44 -11.51 32.53
C MET A 232 -3.66 -11.83 34.02
N PHE A 233 -4.02 -13.07 34.35
CA PHE A 233 -4.24 -13.47 35.75
C PHE A 233 -2.95 -13.82 36.49
N GLN A 234 -1.83 -13.93 35.78
CA GLN A 234 -0.58 -14.48 36.33
C GLN A 234 0.62 -13.55 36.17
N HIS A 235 0.60 -12.67 35.16
CA HIS A 235 1.74 -11.81 34.83
C HIS A 235 1.30 -10.37 34.54
N GLN A 236 2.25 -9.45 34.35
CA GLN A 236 2.03 -8.15 33.71
C GLN A 236 2.87 -8.10 32.44
N LEU A 237 2.40 -7.38 31.42
CA LEU A 237 3.25 -7.12 30.25
C LEU A 237 4.45 -6.27 30.67
N PRO A 238 5.65 -6.56 30.15
CA PRO A 238 6.83 -5.78 30.49
C PRO A 238 6.69 -4.30 30.10
N SER A 239 7.18 -3.39 30.93
CA SER A 239 7.08 -1.94 30.70
C SER A 239 7.86 -1.41 29.49
N HIS A 240 8.75 -2.22 28.91
CA HIS A 240 9.45 -1.87 27.67
C HIS A 240 8.60 -2.13 26.41
N VAL A 241 7.48 -2.84 26.54
CA VAL A 241 6.50 -3.03 25.46
C VAL A 241 5.67 -1.76 25.34
N THR A 242 5.77 -1.10 24.20
CA THR A 242 5.12 0.20 23.93
C THR A 242 4.12 0.13 22.78
N ASN A 243 4.12 -0.96 22.00
CA ASN A 243 3.22 -1.17 20.87
C ASN A 243 2.62 -2.57 20.95
N ILE A 244 1.30 -2.67 20.90
CA ILE A 244 0.59 -3.94 21.01
C ILE A 244 -0.49 -4.04 19.94
N VAL A 245 -0.49 -5.16 19.22
CA VAL A 245 -1.62 -5.61 18.40
C VAL A 245 -2.24 -6.81 19.10
N VAL A 246 -3.51 -6.71 19.45
CA VAL A 246 -4.30 -7.84 19.92
C VAL A 246 -5.07 -8.41 18.75
N SER A 247 -4.73 -9.63 18.36
CA SER A 247 -5.44 -10.36 17.32
C SER A 247 -6.60 -11.16 17.90
N ASP A 248 -7.66 -11.30 17.11
CA ASP A 248 -8.68 -12.35 17.24
C ASP A 248 -9.24 -12.56 18.66
N GLY A 249 -10.28 -11.81 19.03
CA GLY A 249 -11.08 -12.04 20.25
C GLY A 249 -11.41 -10.77 21.03
N ILE A 250 -11.81 -10.93 22.30
CA ILE A 250 -12.23 -9.83 23.18
C ILE A 250 -11.23 -9.72 24.33
N VAL A 251 -10.68 -8.53 24.55
CA VAL A 251 -9.91 -8.25 25.77
C VAL A 251 -10.88 -7.91 26.89
N GLN A 252 -10.79 -8.55 28.05
CA GLN A 252 -11.74 -8.31 29.15
C GLN A 252 -11.26 -7.24 30.13
N ASP A 253 -9.95 -7.12 30.32
CA ASP A 253 -9.35 -6.16 31.25
C ASP A 253 -8.04 -5.60 30.64
N THR A 254 -7.91 -4.28 30.71
CA THR A 254 -6.80 -3.49 30.19
C THR A 254 -5.79 -3.10 31.28
N SER A 255 -6.01 -3.48 32.54
CA SER A 255 -5.09 -3.21 33.65
C SER A 255 -3.72 -3.87 33.45
N PHE A 256 -3.68 -4.95 32.66
CA PHE A 256 -2.48 -5.70 32.29
C PHE A 256 -1.55 -4.95 31.32
N PHE A 257 -2.08 -3.98 30.56
CA PHE A 257 -1.26 -3.18 29.64
C PHE A 257 -0.33 -2.23 30.42
N PRO A 258 0.94 -2.09 29.98
CA PRO A 258 1.88 -1.23 30.66
C PRO A 258 1.47 0.25 30.52
N GLN A 259 1.74 1.06 31.54
CA GLN A 259 1.43 2.50 31.51
C GLN A 259 2.26 3.27 30.47
N THR A 260 3.37 2.69 30.02
CA THR A 260 4.23 3.20 28.94
C THR A 260 3.66 2.93 27.54
N LEU A 261 2.52 2.25 27.42
CA LEU A 261 1.94 1.88 26.13
C LEU A 261 1.63 3.14 25.30
N GLU A 262 2.19 3.19 24.09
CA GLU A 262 2.02 4.30 23.16
C GLU A 262 1.05 3.97 22.03
N SER A 263 0.99 2.71 21.59
CA SER A 263 0.04 2.26 20.57
C SER A 263 -0.67 0.96 20.95
N LEU A 264 -1.97 0.91 20.63
CA LEU A 264 -2.82 -0.25 20.85
C LEU A 264 -3.74 -0.47 19.65
N TYR A 265 -3.66 -1.64 19.05
CA TYR A 265 -4.68 -2.17 18.17
C TYR A 265 -5.41 -3.29 18.92
N CYS A 266 -6.74 -3.21 19.01
CA CYS A 266 -7.52 -4.22 19.70
C CYS A 266 -8.90 -4.40 19.07
N CYS A 267 -9.34 -5.66 19.01
CA CYS A 267 -10.72 -5.99 18.71
C CYS A 267 -11.53 -5.92 20.02
N TYR A 268 -12.59 -5.11 20.04
CA TYR A 268 -13.67 -5.10 21.04
C TYR A 268 -13.32 -4.77 22.53
N GLY A 269 -14.04 -3.77 23.08
CA GLY A 269 -14.60 -3.79 24.45
C GLY A 269 -13.70 -3.68 25.69
N THR A 270 -12.99 -2.57 25.91
CA THR A 270 -12.41 -2.27 27.24
C THR A 270 -12.37 -0.78 27.61
N LEU A 271 -12.28 -0.51 28.92
CA LEU A 271 -11.99 0.79 29.50
C LEU A 271 -10.48 1.09 29.41
N ILE A 272 -10.06 1.68 28.30
CA ILE A 272 -8.65 2.08 28.10
C ILE A 272 -8.29 3.44 28.71
N SER A 273 -9.24 4.11 29.37
CA SER A 273 -9.08 5.49 29.89
C SER A 273 -7.87 5.70 30.82
N HIS A 274 -7.40 4.66 31.52
CA HIS A 274 -6.25 4.72 32.42
C HIS A 274 -4.90 4.74 31.68
N LEU A 275 -4.86 4.46 30.38
CA LEU A 275 -3.63 4.45 29.58
C LEU A 275 -3.25 5.89 29.14
N ALA A 276 -2.78 6.68 30.10
CA ALA A 276 -2.57 8.12 29.94
C ALA A 276 -1.44 8.53 28.96
N HIS A 277 -0.61 7.58 28.52
CA HIS A 277 0.46 7.81 27.53
C HIS A 277 0.10 7.32 26.12
N LEU A 278 -1.09 6.74 25.95
CA LEU A 278 -1.52 6.17 24.67
C LEU A 278 -1.71 7.28 23.64
N LYS A 279 -1.00 7.18 22.51
CA LYS A 279 -1.01 8.15 21.41
C LYS A 279 -1.81 7.65 20.22
N TYR A 280 -1.77 6.34 19.96
CA TYR A 280 -2.38 5.70 18.81
C TYR A 280 -3.33 4.60 19.27
N LEU A 281 -4.57 4.63 18.79
CA LEU A 281 -5.56 3.65 19.15
C LEU A 281 -6.37 3.21 17.92
N VAL A 282 -6.46 1.89 17.74
CA VAL A 282 -7.39 1.27 16.80
C VAL A 282 -8.30 0.32 17.56
N LEU A 283 -9.61 0.60 17.52
CA LEU A 283 -10.63 -0.29 18.06
C LEU A 283 -11.57 -0.74 16.94
N VAL A 284 -11.54 -2.04 16.65
CA VAL A 284 -12.39 -2.66 15.64
C VAL A 284 -13.53 -3.43 16.32
N GLY A 285 -14.70 -3.49 15.69
CA GLY A 285 -15.86 -4.24 16.17
C GLY A 285 -16.62 -3.59 17.33
N VAL A 286 -16.37 -2.33 17.67
CA VAL A 286 -17.02 -1.62 18.80
C VAL A 286 -18.46 -1.14 18.51
N HIS A 287 -19.20 -1.85 17.65
CA HIS A 287 -20.50 -1.41 17.12
C HIS A 287 -21.60 -1.22 18.17
N GLU A 288 -21.48 -1.87 19.34
CA GLU A 288 -22.48 -1.82 20.41
C GLU A 288 -22.08 -0.87 21.55
N LEU A 289 -20.82 -0.42 21.58
CA LEU A 289 -20.30 0.38 22.69
C LEU A 289 -20.70 1.83 22.48
N LYS A 290 -21.52 2.41 23.37
CA LYS A 290 -21.75 3.86 23.40
C LYS A 290 -20.61 4.57 24.13
N LEU A 291 -19.72 5.20 23.38
CA LEU A 291 -18.67 6.05 23.93
C LEU A 291 -19.26 7.19 24.77
N LYS A 292 -18.67 7.43 25.94
CA LYS A 292 -18.98 8.53 26.84
C LYS A 292 -17.73 9.37 27.08
N LYS A 293 -17.93 10.62 27.49
CA LYS A 293 -16.84 11.51 27.91
C LYS A 293 -15.92 10.82 28.92
N GLY A 294 -14.61 10.87 28.66
CA GLY A 294 -13.57 10.30 29.53
C GLY A 294 -13.27 8.81 29.34
N VAL A 295 -13.97 8.10 28.44
CA VAL A 295 -13.65 6.69 28.13
C VAL A 295 -12.36 6.56 27.32
N LEU A 296 -12.11 7.50 26.41
CA LEU A 296 -10.90 7.54 25.60
C LEU A 296 -9.80 8.35 26.30
N PRO A 297 -8.52 7.89 26.30
CA PRO A 297 -7.41 8.66 26.85
C PRO A 297 -7.26 10.04 26.20
N ALA A 298 -7.08 11.07 27.02
CA ALA A 298 -6.94 12.44 26.54
C ALA A 298 -5.64 12.69 25.75
N SER A 299 -4.64 11.82 25.89
CA SER A 299 -3.34 11.86 25.21
C SER A 299 -3.38 11.47 23.74
N LEU A 300 -4.48 10.85 23.27
CA LEU A 300 -4.59 10.32 21.92
C LEU A 300 -4.39 11.39 20.85
N LYS A 301 -3.62 11.02 19.83
CA LYS A 301 -3.32 11.81 18.63
C LYS A 301 -3.93 11.21 17.37
N ASP A 302 -4.04 9.88 17.34
CA ASP A 302 -4.58 9.10 16.24
C ASP A 302 -5.59 8.09 16.78
N LEU A 303 -6.78 8.08 16.19
CA LEU A 303 -7.89 7.26 16.61
C LEU A 303 -8.59 6.66 15.40
N CYS A 304 -8.63 5.34 15.33
CA CYS A 304 -9.42 4.59 14.37
C CYS A 304 -10.48 3.77 15.11
N LEU A 305 -11.75 3.98 14.76
CA LEU A 305 -12.87 3.29 15.36
C LEU A 305 -13.79 2.72 14.30
N ASP A 306 -14.24 1.50 14.52
CA ASP A 306 -15.40 0.96 13.83
C ASP A 306 -16.69 1.27 14.62
N TYR A 307 -17.20 2.48 14.45
CA TYR A 307 -18.23 3.06 15.32
C TYR A 307 -19.38 3.69 14.53
N ASN A 308 -20.63 3.45 14.94
CA ASN A 308 -21.82 3.99 14.25
C ASN A 308 -22.95 4.42 15.22
N HIS A 309 -22.61 4.89 16.42
CA HIS A 309 -23.55 5.55 17.32
C HIS A 309 -23.37 7.07 17.26
N PRO A 310 -24.35 7.90 17.64
CA PRO A 310 -24.16 9.35 17.65
C PRO A 310 -23.02 9.78 18.59
N LEU A 311 -22.14 10.64 18.10
CA LEU A 311 -21.10 11.28 18.92
C LEU A 311 -21.63 12.56 19.56
N GLU A 312 -21.45 12.67 20.88
CA GLU A 312 -21.72 13.90 21.63
C GLU A 312 -20.45 14.77 21.73
N VAL A 313 -20.63 16.04 22.06
CA VAL A 313 -19.53 16.98 22.34
C VAL A 313 -18.67 16.44 23.48
N ASP A 314 -17.35 16.65 23.40
CA ASP A 314 -16.34 16.19 24.37
C ASP A 314 -16.17 14.67 24.52
N VAL A 315 -16.83 13.83 23.70
CA VAL A 315 -16.60 12.37 23.71
C VAL A 315 -15.23 12.02 23.12
N LEU A 316 -14.81 12.72 22.07
CA LEU A 316 -13.52 12.53 21.43
C LEU A 316 -12.40 13.28 22.19
N PRO A 317 -11.17 12.75 22.24
CA PRO A 317 -10.03 13.42 22.87
C PRO A 317 -9.78 14.82 22.27
N PRO A 318 -9.50 15.84 23.10
CA PRO A 318 -9.48 17.23 22.66
C PRO A 318 -8.32 17.57 21.71
N HIS A 319 -7.20 16.83 21.79
CA HIS A 319 -5.98 17.08 21.01
C HIS A 319 -5.74 16.06 19.90
N LEU A 320 -6.80 15.40 19.46
CA LEU A 320 -6.77 14.43 18.38
C LEU A 320 -6.43 15.12 17.05
N THR A 321 -5.47 14.57 16.32
CA THR A 321 -5.02 15.09 15.01
C THR A 321 -5.52 14.27 13.84
N ILE A 322 -5.72 12.97 14.05
CA ILE A 322 -6.18 12.02 13.03
C ILE A 322 -7.38 11.26 13.60
N LEU A 323 -8.49 11.25 12.86
CA LEU A 323 -9.68 10.48 13.19
C LEU A 323 -10.14 9.68 11.98
N ASN A 324 -10.31 8.37 12.19
CA ASN A 324 -10.91 7.46 11.23
C ASN A 324 -12.13 6.80 11.88
N LEU A 325 -13.32 7.03 11.34
CA LEU A 325 -14.54 6.33 11.75
C LEU A 325 -15.07 5.49 10.59
N LEU A 326 -14.72 4.20 10.59
CA LEU A 326 -14.89 3.31 9.44
C LEU A 326 -16.36 3.16 9.01
N SER A 327 -17.25 2.90 9.97
CA SER A 327 -18.67 2.62 9.71
C SER A 327 -19.60 3.76 10.11
N TYR A 328 -19.08 4.95 10.39
CA TYR A 328 -19.87 6.03 10.98
C TYR A 328 -20.77 6.71 9.95
N ASN A 329 -22.08 6.63 10.17
CA ASN A 329 -23.10 7.25 9.33
C ASN A 329 -24.22 7.92 10.15
N GLN A 330 -23.84 8.57 11.25
CA GLN A 330 -24.75 9.35 12.11
C GLN A 330 -24.53 10.85 11.87
N PRO A 331 -25.55 11.71 12.04
CA PRO A 331 -25.38 13.14 11.85
C PRO A 331 -24.31 13.72 12.79
N LEU A 332 -23.47 14.61 12.27
CA LEU A 332 -22.48 15.34 13.06
C LEU A 332 -23.03 16.71 13.47
N GLY A 333 -22.91 17.05 14.74
CA GLY A 333 -23.22 18.39 15.26
C GLY A 333 -22.00 19.33 15.25
N PRO A 334 -22.22 20.64 15.43
CA PRO A 334 -21.13 21.58 15.65
C PRO A 334 -20.34 21.20 16.92
N ASN A 335 -19.02 21.39 16.89
CA ASN A 335 -18.09 21.12 18.01
C ASN A 335 -18.01 19.65 18.47
N VAL A 336 -18.61 18.70 17.75
CA VAL A 336 -18.45 17.26 18.04
C VAL A 336 -17.04 16.78 17.68
N LEU A 337 -16.50 17.28 16.56
CA LEU A 337 -15.15 16.97 16.13
C LEU A 337 -14.13 17.87 16.84
N PRO A 338 -12.99 17.32 17.32
CA PRO A 338 -11.96 18.10 18.00
C PRO A 338 -11.38 19.23 17.12
N PRO A 339 -11.00 20.38 17.71
CA PRO A 339 -10.53 21.54 16.96
C PRO A 339 -9.15 21.36 16.33
N ASP A 340 -8.32 20.45 16.83
CA ASP A 340 -6.95 20.21 16.37
C ASP A 340 -6.86 19.20 15.20
N LEU A 341 -8.00 18.71 14.72
CA LEU A 341 -8.06 17.65 13.73
C LEU A 341 -7.50 18.08 12.36
N THR A 342 -6.47 17.40 11.86
CA THR A 342 -5.89 17.66 10.53
C THR A 342 -6.38 16.66 9.48
N THR A 343 -6.65 15.42 9.90
CA THR A 343 -7.06 14.32 9.02
C THR A 343 -8.36 13.70 9.52
N LEU A 344 -9.36 13.64 8.64
CA LEU A 344 -10.66 13.04 8.91
C LEU A 344 -11.02 12.03 7.83
N TRP A 345 -11.21 10.77 8.22
CA TRP A 345 -11.72 9.73 7.35
C TRP A 345 -13.05 9.21 7.85
N LEU A 346 -14.05 9.36 6.99
CA LEU A 346 -15.43 8.96 7.23
C LEU A 346 -15.93 8.20 5.99
N PRO A 347 -15.34 7.03 5.67
CA PRO A 347 -15.57 6.36 4.40
C PRO A 347 -17.04 5.94 4.21
N SER A 348 -17.77 5.64 5.27
CA SER A 348 -19.19 5.23 5.23
C SER A 348 -20.19 6.37 5.47
N TYR A 349 -19.73 7.62 5.62
CA TYR A 349 -20.59 8.73 6.02
C TYR A 349 -21.39 9.29 4.84
N ASN A 350 -22.72 9.29 4.97
CA ASN A 350 -23.63 9.78 3.95
C ASN A 350 -24.78 10.62 4.56
N GLN A 351 -24.47 11.44 5.56
CA GLN A 351 -25.39 12.39 6.17
C GLN A 351 -25.11 13.82 5.69
N PRO A 352 -26.10 14.73 5.63
CA PRO A 352 -25.87 16.11 5.20
C PRO A 352 -24.77 16.81 6.04
N LEU A 353 -23.97 17.63 5.38
CA LEU A 353 -22.99 18.50 6.03
C LEU A 353 -23.42 19.96 5.93
N CYS A 354 -23.43 20.66 7.06
CA CYS A 354 -23.62 22.10 7.16
C CYS A 354 -22.29 22.80 7.42
N SER A 355 -22.27 24.12 7.21
CA SER A 355 -21.14 24.97 7.60
C SER A 355 -20.81 24.78 9.09
N ASN A 356 -19.52 24.81 9.43
CA ASN A 356 -18.98 24.72 10.80
C ASN A 356 -19.07 23.35 11.49
N ILE A 357 -19.51 22.28 10.81
CA ILE A 357 -19.40 20.91 11.34
C ILE A 357 -17.95 20.42 11.29
N LEU A 358 -17.29 20.64 10.15
CA LEU A 358 -15.90 20.24 9.96
C LEU A 358 -14.95 21.29 10.58
N PRO A 359 -13.97 20.90 11.40
CA PRO A 359 -12.99 21.82 11.96
C PRO A 359 -12.18 22.54 10.87
N SER A 360 -11.86 23.82 11.10
CA SER A 360 -11.10 24.63 10.14
C SER A 360 -9.63 24.19 9.93
N SER A 361 -9.14 23.34 10.83
CA SER A 361 -7.81 22.72 10.84
C SER A 361 -7.67 21.54 9.88
N VAL A 362 -8.78 20.94 9.43
CA VAL A 362 -8.76 19.76 8.57
C VAL A 362 -8.14 20.11 7.21
N THR A 363 -7.04 19.44 6.89
CA THR A 363 -6.36 19.51 5.59
C THR A 363 -6.67 18.31 4.71
N ASP A 364 -7.11 17.20 5.30
CA ASP A 364 -7.26 15.92 4.62
C ASP A 364 -8.59 15.27 4.99
N LEU A 365 -9.47 15.13 3.99
CA LEU A 365 -10.84 14.66 4.18
C LEU A 365 -11.17 13.52 3.20
N ASP A 366 -11.57 12.38 3.76
CA ASP A 366 -12.09 11.24 3.00
C ASP A 366 -13.56 11.02 3.35
N LEU A 367 -14.41 11.13 2.34
CA LEU A 367 -15.86 10.98 2.37
C LEU A 367 -16.29 10.04 1.23
N THR A 368 -15.67 8.86 1.18
CA THR A 368 -15.81 7.90 0.07
C THR A 368 -17.27 7.61 -0.30
N SER A 369 -18.17 7.29 0.63
CA SER A 369 -19.59 7.01 0.37
C SER A 369 -20.53 8.22 0.48
N PHE A 370 -19.99 9.43 0.55
CA PHE A 370 -20.82 10.63 0.68
C PHE A 370 -21.51 10.99 -0.64
N ASN A 371 -22.84 11.02 -0.61
CA ASN A 371 -23.68 11.37 -1.74
C ASN A 371 -24.83 12.30 -1.33
N GLN A 372 -24.51 13.35 -0.57
CA GLN A 372 -25.44 14.43 -0.21
C GLN A 372 -25.06 15.72 -0.93
N PRO A 373 -25.99 16.68 -1.12
CA PRO A 373 -25.66 17.98 -1.69
C PRO A 373 -24.55 18.68 -0.89
N LEU A 374 -23.51 19.15 -1.60
CA LEU A 374 -22.40 19.88 -0.99
C LEU A 374 -22.57 21.39 -1.23
N GLY A 375 -23.00 22.10 -0.19
CA GLY A 375 -23.23 23.55 -0.24
C GLY A 375 -21.94 24.39 -0.28
N ALA A 376 -22.09 25.68 -0.58
CA ALA A 376 -21.00 26.66 -0.50
C ALA A 376 -20.43 26.74 0.92
N TYR A 377 -19.11 26.81 1.05
CA TYR A 377 -18.38 26.98 2.31
C TYR A 377 -18.60 25.87 3.37
N VAL A 378 -19.17 24.72 2.97
CA VAL A 378 -19.31 23.55 3.87
C VAL A 378 -17.94 22.93 4.16
N LEU A 379 -17.05 22.89 3.16
CA LEU A 379 -15.70 22.36 3.32
C LEU A 379 -14.75 23.39 3.95
N PRO A 380 -13.79 22.96 4.80
CA PRO A 380 -12.76 23.82 5.37
C PRO A 380 -11.91 24.51 4.31
N GLN A 381 -11.63 25.80 4.49
CA GLN A 381 -10.87 26.60 3.51
C GLN A 381 -9.37 26.29 3.44
N LYS A 382 -8.84 25.47 4.36
CA LYS A 382 -7.46 24.98 4.35
C LYS A 382 -7.33 23.56 3.77
N LEU A 383 -8.43 22.97 3.30
CA LEU A 383 -8.46 21.60 2.82
C LEU A 383 -7.56 21.41 1.59
N LYS A 384 -6.63 20.45 1.66
CA LYS A 384 -5.64 20.14 0.62
C LYS A 384 -5.96 18.86 -0.14
N ARG A 385 -6.51 17.85 0.53
CA ARG A 385 -6.92 16.58 -0.08
C ARG A 385 -8.38 16.29 0.22
N LEU A 386 -9.15 16.00 -0.82
CA LEU A 386 -10.56 15.62 -0.73
C LEU A 386 -10.82 14.35 -1.54
N ARG A 387 -11.46 13.36 -0.93
CA ARG A 387 -11.94 12.15 -1.62
C ARG A 387 -13.46 11.99 -1.47
N LEU A 388 -14.14 11.87 -2.61
CA LEU A 388 -15.58 11.68 -2.77
C LEU A 388 -15.79 10.58 -3.82
N SER A 389 -15.94 9.32 -3.41
CA SER A 389 -15.91 8.19 -4.37
C SER A 389 -17.28 7.76 -4.90
N GLU A 390 -18.37 8.10 -4.20
CA GLU A 390 -19.74 7.74 -4.58
C GLU A 390 -20.61 9.00 -4.77
N PHE A 391 -19.99 10.10 -5.17
CA PHE A 391 -20.64 11.40 -5.27
C PHE A 391 -21.30 11.58 -6.64
N SER A 392 -22.62 11.44 -6.69
CA SER A 392 -23.43 11.50 -7.91
C SER A 392 -24.38 12.69 -7.96
N GLN A 393 -24.11 13.74 -7.16
CA GLN A 393 -24.90 14.96 -7.18
C GLN A 393 -24.75 15.71 -8.50
N PRO A 394 -25.82 16.32 -9.03
CA PRO A 394 -25.81 16.91 -10.38
C PRO A 394 -25.05 18.23 -10.48
N VAL A 395 -24.92 18.96 -9.37
CA VAL A 395 -24.36 20.32 -9.36
C VAL A 395 -23.45 20.49 -8.15
N LEU A 396 -22.28 21.07 -8.39
CA LEU A 396 -21.42 21.64 -7.36
C LEU A 396 -21.55 23.17 -7.42
N PRO A 397 -22.17 23.81 -6.41
CA PRO A 397 -22.28 25.26 -6.36
C PRO A 397 -20.92 25.94 -6.27
N SER A 398 -20.89 27.24 -6.57
CA SER A 398 -19.71 28.06 -6.30
C SER A 398 -19.30 27.99 -4.83
N HIS A 399 -17.99 27.99 -4.57
CA HIS A 399 -17.39 27.85 -3.25
C HIS A 399 -17.65 26.53 -2.52
N SER A 400 -18.15 25.48 -3.20
CA SER A 400 -18.27 24.13 -2.64
C SER A 400 -16.91 23.41 -2.50
N LEU A 401 -15.99 23.60 -3.45
CA LEU A 401 -14.64 23.05 -3.45
C LEU A 401 -13.59 24.13 -3.10
N PRO A 402 -12.83 24.03 -1.99
CA PRO A 402 -11.90 25.08 -1.59
C PRO A 402 -10.70 25.21 -2.54
N VAL A 403 -10.27 26.44 -2.82
CA VAL A 403 -9.14 26.76 -3.74
C VAL A 403 -7.77 26.28 -3.24
N SER A 404 -7.69 25.86 -1.97
CA SER A 404 -6.49 25.28 -1.36
C SER A 404 -6.24 23.82 -1.77
N LEU A 405 -7.18 23.19 -2.48
CA LEU A 405 -7.06 21.78 -2.89
C LEU A 405 -5.85 21.56 -3.79
N THR A 406 -5.05 20.57 -3.41
CA THR A 406 -3.91 20.07 -4.19
C THR A 406 -4.18 18.68 -4.77
N SER A 407 -5.08 17.91 -4.17
CA SER A 407 -5.49 16.58 -4.64
C SER A 407 -7.01 16.43 -4.49
N LEU A 408 -7.68 16.06 -5.56
CA LEU A 408 -9.12 15.87 -5.62
C LEU A 408 -9.44 14.51 -6.24
N THR A 409 -10.15 13.66 -5.50
CA THR A 409 -10.75 12.44 -6.04
C THR A 409 -12.27 12.60 -6.02
N ILE A 410 -12.90 12.63 -7.19
CA ILE A 410 -14.35 12.62 -7.35
C ILE A 410 -14.74 11.49 -8.30
N LYS A 411 -15.38 10.45 -7.80
CA LYS A 411 -15.86 9.32 -8.62
C LYS A 411 -17.38 9.26 -8.61
N GLY A 412 -17.96 8.76 -9.69
CA GLY A 412 -19.41 8.72 -9.90
C GLY A 412 -20.08 10.08 -10.24
N PHE A 413 -19.31 11.17 -10.37
CA PHE A 413 -19.85 12.48 -10.71
C PHE A 413 -20.13 12.59 -12.21
N ASN A 414 -21.41 12.76 -12.54
CA ASN A 414 -21.88 13.03 -13.90
C ASN A 414 -22.48 14.45 -14.02
N GLY A 415 -22.22 15.31 -13.03
CA GLY A 415 -22.71 16.69 -12.97
C GLY A 415 -21.82 17.67 -13.74
N SER A 416 -22.05 18.97 -13.50
CA SER A 416 -21.24 20.03 -14.09
C SER A 416 -20.41 20.81 -13.07
N PHE A 417 -19.21 21.21 -13.46
CA PHE A 417 -18.31 22.13 -12.75
C PHE A 417 -18.45 23.60 -13.17
N ASP A 418 -19.44 23.96 -14.00
CA ASP A 418 -19.56 25.33 -14.55
C ASP A 418 -19.68 26.43 -13.48
N GLN A 419 -20.19 26.09 -12.29
CA GLN A 419 -20.36 27.03 -11.19
C GLN A 419 -19.15 27.06 -10.23
N CYS A 420 -18.22 26.12 -10.37
CA CYS A 420 -17.04 26.05 -9.52
C CYS A 420 -16.03 27.12 -9.89
N GLN A 421 -15.38 27.71 -8.89
CA GLN A 421 -14.18 28.51 -9.14
C GLN A 421 -12.99 27.63 -9.60
N PRO A 422 -12.01 28.21 -10.33
CA PRO A 422 -10.74 27.57 -10.63
C PRO A 422 -10.01 27.02 -9.40
N LEU A 423 -9.36 25.87 -9.54
CA LEU A 423 -8.55 25.22 -8.51
C LEU A 423 -7.06 25.32 -8.87
N ASP A 424 -6.51 26.52 -8.80
CA ASP A 424 -5.17 26.87 -9.30
C ASP A 424 -4.03 26.04 -8.66
N ASN A 425 -4.24 25.52 -7.44
CA ASN A 425 -3.25 24.73 -6.70
C ASN A 425 -3.35 23.21 -6.96
N LEU A 426 -4.29 22.77 -7.80
CA LEU A 426 -4.58 21.36 -8.00
C LEU A 426 -3.45 20.68 -8.78
N LYS A 427 -2.91 19.60 -8.22
CA LYS A 427 -1.80 18.81 -8.79
C LYS A 427 -2.25 17.43 -9.22
N GLU A 428 -3.23 16.88 -8.52
CA GLU A 428 -3.78 15.55 -8.74
C GLU A 428 -5.29 15.62 -8.83
N LEU A 429 -5.84 15.04 -9.90
CA LEU A 429 -7.28 14.88 -10.07
C LEU A 429 -7.57 13.45 -10.49
N GLN A 430 -8.43 12.79 -9.73
CA GLN A 430 -8.89 11.45 -10.02
C GLN A 430 -10.40 11.48 -10.23
N ILE A 431 -10.85 11.12 -11.43
CA ILE A 431 -12.25 11.18 -11.84
C ILE A 431 -12.64 9.96 -12.66
N ASP A 432 -13.89 9.52 -12.53
CA ASP A 432 -14.38 8.37 -13.31
C ASP A 432 -14.92 8.78 -14.69
N SER A 433 -15.35 10.04 -14.84
CA SER A 433 -15.92 10.59 -16.08
C SER A 433 -15.31 11.96 -16.37
N LEU A 434 -14.88 12.15 -17.61
CA LEU A 434 -14.40 13.43 -18.12
C LEU A 434 -15.61 14.21 -18.64
N VAL A 435 -15.94 15.32 -17.98
CA VAL A 435 -17.03 16.22 -18.38
C VAL A 435 -16.47 17.49 -19.01
N PRO A 436 -17.13 18.11 -20.00
CA PRO A 436 -16.63 19.32 -20.66
C PRO A 436 -16.31 20.49 -19.72
N SER A 437 -17.10 20.62 -18.66
CA SER A 437 -16.92 21.66 -17.64
C SER A 437 -15.67 21.48 -16.79
N LEU A 438 -14.93 20.37 -16.91
CA LEU A 438 -13.66 20.18 -16.21
C LEU A 438 -12.63 21.29 -16.54
N ALA A 439 -12.70 21.84 -17.76
CA ALA A 439 -11.84 22.95 -18.18
C ALA A 439 -11.93 24.17 -17.24
N THR A 440 -13.10 24.42 -16.65
CA THR A 440 -13.31 25.57 -15.74
C THR A 440 -12.49 25.43 -14.45
N LEU A 441 -12.35 24.20 -13.94
CA LEU A 441 -11.55 23.91 -12.75
C LEU A 441 -10.05 24.06 -12.99
N LEU A 442 -9.60 23.75 -14.21
CA LEU A 442 -8.17 23.56 -14.54
C LEU A 442 -7.55 24.74 -15.30
N VAL A 443 -8.27 25.86 -15.44
CA VAL A 443 -7.89 26.96 -16.34
C VAL A 443 -6.48 27.52 -16.07
N ASN A 444 -6.02 27.54 -14.81
CA ASN A 444 -4.70 28.05 -14.42
C ASN A 444 -3.71 26.94 -13.99
N VAL A 445 -4.08 25.67 -14.15
CA VAL A 445 -3.24 24.56 -13.71
C VAL A 445 -2.14 24.31 -14.74
N GLU A 446 -0.87 24.38 -14.33
CA GLU A 446 0.26 24.11 -15.23
C GLU A 446 0.66 22.63 -15.28
N LYS A 447 0.49 21.89 -14.18
CA LYS A 447 0.91 20.49 -14.06
C LYS A 447 -0.19 19.68 -13.38
N ILE A 448 -0.63 18.61 -14.01
CA ILE A 448 -1.67 17.76 -13.44
C ILE A 448 -1.48 16.28 -13.75
N CYS A 449 -1.75 15.46 -12.74
CA CYS A 449 -1.95 14.02 -12.85
C CYS A 449 -3.46 13.75 -12.93
N LEU A 450 -3.92 13.26 -14.09
CA LEU A 450 -5.29 12.83 -14.33
C LEU A 450 -5.37 11.31 -14.26
N ARG A 451 -6.15 10.80 -13.32
CA ARG A 451 -6.40 9.36 -13.19
C ARG A 451 -7.86 9.04 -13.46
N ALA A 452 -8.12 8.13 -14.39
CA ALA A 452 -9.45 7.56 -14.61
C ALA A 452 -9.49 6.10 -14.17
N ASN A 453 -10.31 5.83 -13.16
CA ASN A 453 -10.39 4.49 -12.52
C ASN A 453 -11.44 3.58 -13.14
N ARG A 454 -12.18 4.08 -14.13
CA ARG A 454 -13.10 3.30 -14.95
C ARG A 454 -12.76 3.50 -16.41
N LYS A 455 -13.27 2.60 -17.24
CA LYS A 455 -13.18 2.72 -18.70
C LYS A 455 -13.75 4.08 -19.11
N VAL A 456 -12.93 4.88 -19.79
CA VAL A 456 -13.37 6.15 -20.36
C VAL A 456 -14.33 5.83 -21.50
N SER A 457 -15.62 6.15 -21.32
CA SER A 457 -16.67 5.81 -22.28
C SER A 457 -16.54 6.56 -23.60
N ASP A 458 -16.02 7.79 -23.54
CA ASP A 458 -15.73 8.62 -24.71
C ASP A 458 -14.36 9.31 -24.54
N PRO A 459 -13.31 8.78 -25.18
CA PRO A 459 -11.97 9.35 -25.10
C PRO A 459 -11.85 10.77 -25.67
N SER A 460 -12.80 11.20 -26.52
CA SER A 460 -12.85 12.58 -27.03
C SER A 460 -13.19 13.59 -25.94
N SER A 461 -13.73 13.15 -24.80
CA SER A 461 -14.01 14.00 -23.64
C SER A 461 -12.75 14.65 -23.06
N ILE A 462 -11.57 14.09 -23.30
CA ILE A 462 -10.29 14.72 -22.91
C ILE A 462 -10.07 16.04 -23.66
N ALA A 463 -10.72 16.26 -24.83
CA ALA A 463 -10.62 17.50 -25.58
C ALA A 463 -11.13 18.72 -24.80
N CYS A 464 -11.87 18.54 -23.69
CA CYS A 464 -12.16 19.62 -22.75
C CYS A 464 -10.88 20.31 -22.24
N LEU A 465 -9.75 19.61 -22.19
CA LEU A 465 -8.46 20.16 -21.75
C LEU A 465 -7.80 21.06 -22.79
N TYR A 466 -8.27 21.09 -24.04
CA TYR A 466 -7.64 21.81 -25.14
C TYR A 466 -7.42 23.30 -24.85
N ASN A 467 -8.33 23.95 -24.12
CA ASN A 467 -8.25 25.37 -23.79
C ASN A 467 -7.62 25.67 -22.42
N THR A 468 -6.89 24.72 -21.83
CA THR A 468 -6.26 24.89 -20.51
C THR A 468 -4.80 25.35 -20.62
N SER A 469 -4.24 25.88 -19.54
CA SER A 469 -2.82 26.28 -19.46
C SER A 469 -1.85 25.12 -19.19
N ILE A 470 -2.29 23.87 -19.30
CA ILE A 470 -1.52 22.70 -18.86
C ILE A 470 -0.25 22.56 -19.72
N ARG A 471 0.88 22.39 -19.04
CA ARG A 471 2.23 22.19 -19.61
C ARG A 471 2.77 20.79 -19.35
N SER A 472 2.37 20.16 -18.24
CA SER A 472 2.74 18.79 -17.89
C SER A 472 1.51 17.98 -17.56
N LEU A 473 1.26 16.92 -18.32
CA LEU A 473 0.09 16.07 -18.16
C LEU A 473 0.52 14.61 -18.00
N LEU A 474 0.14 14.01 -16.88
CA LEU A 474 0.20 12.56 -16.69
C LEU A 474 -1.23 12.03 -16.77
N ILE A 475 -1.49 11.12 -17.70
CA ILE A 475 -2.76 10.41 -17.82
C ILE A 475 -2.53 8.97 -17.41
N ASP A 476 -3.32 8.48 -16.47
CA ASP A 476 -3.35 7.07 -16.07
C ASP A 476 -4.78 6.55 -16.15
N PHE A 477 -5.04 5.72 -17.15
CA PHE A 477 -6.37 5.16 -17.40
C PHE A 477 -6.47 3.71 -16.92
N TYR A 478 -7.70 3.31 -16.62
CA TYR A 478 -7.98 1.95 -16.17
C TYR A 478 -7.67 0.89 -17.24
N ASP A 479 -8.01 1.17 -18.49
CA ASP A 479 -7.80 0.30 -19.65
C ASP A 479 -7.14 1.04 -20.82
N ARG A 480 -6.52 0.27 -21.73
CA ARG A 480 -5.90 0.81 -22.96
C ARG A 480 -6.93 1.57 -23.78
N THR A 481 -6.94 2.88 -23.61
CA THR A 481 -7.86 3.80 -24.26
C THR A 481 -7.13 4.57 -25.37
N THR A 482 -7.71 4.61 -26.57
CA THR A 482 -7.18 5.38 -27.70
C THR A 482 -7.56 6.85 -27.56
N ILE A 483 -6.58 7.76 -27.63
CA ILE A 483 -6.77 9.21 -27.58
C ILE A 483 -6.68 9.79 -29.00
N TYR A 484 -7.68 10.58 -29.39
CA TYR A 484 -7.86 11.12 -30.74
C TYR A 484 -7.20 12.51 -30.94
N PRO A 485 -7.04 13.01 -32.17
CA PRO A 485 -6.44 14.32 -32.46
C PRO A 485 -7.17 15.52 -31.81
N ASN A 486 -6.46 16.66 -31.66
CA ASN A 486 -6.96 17.90 -31.04
C ASN A 486 -7.41 17.77 -29.58
N THR A 487 -6.90 16.77 -28.87
CA THR A 487 -7.29 16.49 -27.50
C THR A 487 -6.49 17.29 -26.47
N PHE A 488 -5.22 17.57 -26.75
CA PHE A 488 -4.30 18.17 -25.79
C PHE A 488 -4.20 19.68 -25.92
N PRO A 489 -3.97 20.40 -24.81
CA PRO A 489 -3.75 21.84 -24.88
C PRO A 489 -2.51 22.19 -25.71
N PRO A 490 -2.56 23.23 -26.57
CA PRO A 490 -1.42 23.67 -27.37
C PRO A 490 -0.18 24.04 -26.54
N THR A 491 -0.36 24.36 -25.25
CA THR A 491 0.72 24.70 -24.31
C THR A 491 1.46 23.48 -23.75
N LEU A 492 1.02 22.27 -24.06
CA LEU A 492 1.56 21.03 -23.49
C LEU A 492 3.02 20.82 -23.91
N LYS A 493 3.90 20.59 -22.92
CA LYS A 493 5.34 20.32 -23.12
C LYS A 493 5.73 18.90 -22.77
N TYR A 494 5.11 18.31 -21.75
CA TYR A 494 5.41 16.96 -21.28
C TYR A 494 4.13 16.14 -21.16
N LEU A 495 4.15 14.96 -21.77
CA LEU A 495 3.05 14.00 -21.72
C LEU A 495 3.55 12.64 -21.23
N THR A 496 2.89 12.09 -20.21
CA THR A 496 3.09 10.72 -19.76
C THR A 496 1.74 10.01 -19.84
N LEU A 497 1.70 8.86 -20.51
CA LEU A 497 0.53 8.03 -20.72
C LEU A 497 0.76 6.69 -20.03
N VAL A 498 -0.07 6.37 -19.05
CA VAL A 498 -0.11 5.06 -18.40
C VAL A 498 -1.43 4.43 -18.82
N ASN A 499 -1.36 3.24 -19.42
CA ASN A 499 -2.52 2.53 -19.97
C ASN A 499 -3.35 3.35 -20.98
N ALA A 500 -2.75 4.27 -21.73
CA ALA A 500 -3.39 4.99 -22.82
C ALA A 500 -2.53 4.93 -24.10
N VAL A 501 -3.17 4.92 -25.27
CA VAL A 501 -2.50 4.86 -26.57
C VAL A 501 -2.97 6.02 -27.43
N LEU A 502 -2.10 6.59 -28.24
CA LEU A 502 -2.47 7.65 -29.19
C LEU A 502 -2.94 7.01 -30.50
N ASP A 503 -4.00 7.55 -31.10
CA ASP A 503 -4.50 7.08 -32.41
C ASP A 503 -3.48 7.33 -33.53
N SER A 504 -2.79 8.48 -33.46
CA SER A 504 -1.64 8.81 -34.30
C SER A 504 -0.66 9.69 -33.54
N ASP A 505 0.58 9.80 -34.03
CA ASP A 505 1.56 10.72 -33.44
C ASP A 505 1.25 12.21 -33.71
N ASP A 506 0.40 12.49 -34.72
CA ASP A 506 -0.11 13.83 -35.03
C ASP A 506 -1.07 14.38 -33.96
N VAL A 507 -1.46 13.56 -32.99
CA VAL A 507 -2.30 13.95 -31.84
C VAL A 507 -1.55 14.86 -30.86
N ILE A 508 -0.20 14.79 -30.84
CA ILE A 508 0.63 15.52 -29.88
C ILE A 508 0.97 16.93 -30.44
N PRO A 509 0.83 18.01 -29.62
CA PRO A 509 1.27 19.34 -30.02
C PRO A 509 2.75 19.39 -30.42
N SER A 510 3.08 20.17 -31.44
CA SER A 510 4.46 20.31 -31.94
C SER A 510 5.42 20.74 -30.82
N GLY A 511 6.46 19.96 -30.57
CA GLY A 511 7.46 20.23 -29.53
C GLY A 511 7.14 19.64 -28.15
N CYS A 512 6.02 18.93 -27.98
CA CYS A 512 5.73 18.17 -26.77
C CYS A 512 6.52 16.85 -26.74
N VAL A 513 7.12 16.54 -25.59
CA VAL A 513 7.86 15.30 -25.34
C VAL A 513 6.92 14.27 -24.71
N ASN A 514 6.68 13.16 -25.42
CA ASN A 514 6.00 12.00 -24.86
C ASN A 514 7.01 11.12 -24.10
N LEU A 515 6.99 11.22 -22.77
CA LEU A 515 7.91 10.52 -21.87
C LEU A 515 7.63 9.01 -21.79
N THR A 516 6.45 8.56 -22.23
CA THR A 516 6.07 7.14 -22.26
C THR A 516 6.83 6.35 -23.30
N LYS A 517 7.19 6.99 -24.43
CA LYS A 517 8.01 6.39 -25.48
C LYS A 517 9.51 6.50 -25.19
N ALA A 518 9.89 7.33 -24.21
CA ALA A 518 11.27 7.57 -23.81
C ALA A 518 11.74 6.64 -22.67
N LEU A 519 10.80 5.93 -22.04
CA LEU A 519 10.98 4.83 -21.09
C LEU A 519 10.67 3.51 -21.81
#